data_AF-A0A251YZN6-F1
#
_entry.id   AF-A0A251YZN6-F1
#
_cell.length_a   1.000
_cell.length_b   1.000
_cell.length_c   1.000
_cell.angle_alpha   90.00
_cell.angle_beta   90.00
_cell.angle_gamma   90.00
#
_symmetry.space_group_name_H-M   'P 1'
#
loop_
_entity.id
_entity.type
_entity.pdbx_description
1 polymer ?
#
loop_
_entity_poly.entity_id
_entity_poly.type
_entity_poly.pdbx_seq_one_letter_code
_entity_poly.pdbx_strand_id
1 'polypeptide(L)'
;MTDIEDPRAVASHAPAGWITALIVVQGLATIVASVLFLPAGGALILANVIGATATRGTTRALFATFAITGAVALVCVLVFGFQSSVTQEVSVVRQ
;
A
#
# COMPACT_ATOMS: atom_id res chain seq x y z
N MET A 1 -53.77 3.36 -6.70
CA MET A 1 -53.43 4.55 -5.90
C MET A 1 -52.05 4.28 -5.32
N THR A 2 -51.04 4.69 -6.09
CA THR A 2 -49.61 4.86 -5.78
C THR A 2 -48.99 4.03 -4.65
N ASP A 3 -48.22 3.01 -5.04
CA ASP A 3 -47.02 2.58 -4.31
C ASP A 3 -46.15 3.83 -4.06
N ILE A 4 -46.12 4.26 -2.79
CA ILE A 4 -45.18 5.27 -2.34
C ILE A 4 -43.87 4.54 -2.12
N GLU A 5 -43.08 4.37 -3.19
CA GLU A 5 -41.66 4.08 -3.07
C GLU A 5 -41.05 5.18 -2.21
N ASP A 6 -40.68 4.82 -0.98
CA ASP A 6 -40.04 5.72 -0.04
C ASP A 6 -38.72 6.25 -0.67
N PRO A 7 -38.64 7.55 -1.02
CA PRO A 7 -37.45 8.11 -1.66
C PRO A 7 -36.21 8.11 -0.74
N ARG A 8 -36.35 7.65 0.50
CA ARG A 8 -35.26 7.50 1.47
C ARG A 8 -34.43 6.23 1.26
N ALA A 9 -34.84 5.32 0.39
CA ALA A 9 -34.09 4.10 0.10
C ALA A 9 -32.79 4.32 -0.71
N VAL A 10 -32.55 5.53 -1.24
CA VAL A 10 -31.36 5.82 -2.07
C VAL A 10 -30.22 6.50 -1.27
N ALA A 11 -30.44 6.83 0.00
CA ALA A 11 -29.41 7.47 0.82
C ALA A 11 -28.49 6.47 1.54
N SER A 12 -28.10 5.37 0.89
CA SER A 12 -26.92 4.60 1.31
C SER A 12 -25.65 5.15 0.66
N HIS A 13 -25.50 6.48 0.61
CA HIS A 13 -24.17 7.05 0.48
C HIS A 13 -23.47 6.83 1.81
N ALA A 14 -22.90 5.65 2.01
CA ALA A 14 -21.81 5.45 2.95
C ALA A 14 -20.62 6.25 2.40
N PRO A 15 -20.37 7.50 2.84
CA PRO A 15 -19.30 8.32 2.30
C PRO A 15 -17.94 7.76 2.75
N ALA A 16 -17.93 6.76 3.63
CA ALA A 16 -16.76 6.10 4.17
C ALA A 16 -16.27 4.91 3.32
N GLY A 17 -17.16 4.17 2.65
CA GLY A 17 -16.80 2.89 2.01
C GLY A 17 -15.87 3.05 0.80
N TRP A 18 -16.17 4.01 -0.06
CA TRP A 18 -15.36 4.27 -1.26
C TRP A 18 -13.98 4.83 -0.91
N ILE A 19 -13.86 5.66 0.13
CA ILE A 19 -12.58 6.18 0.61
C ILE A 19 -11.71 5.04 1.15
N THR A 20 -12.28 4.14 1.95
CA THR A 20 -11.57 2.96 2.43
C THR A 20 -11.08 2.08 1.28
N ALA A 21 -11.92 1.87 0.25
CA ALA A 21 -11.51 1.11 -0.93
C ALA A 21 -10.31 1.76 -1.65
N LEU A 22 -10.31 3.09 -1.80
CA LEU A 22 -9.19 3.82 -2.40
C LEU A 22 -7.90 3.70 -1.58
N ILE A 23 -7.99 3.77 -0.24
CA ILE A 23 -6.84 3.59 0.65
C ILE A 23 -6.26 2.18 0.51
N VAL A 24 -7.12 1.16 0.44
CA VAL A 24 -6.68 -0.23 0.26
C VAL A 24 -6.01 -0.43 -1.09
N VAL A 25 -6.59 0.11 -2.17
CA VAL A 25 -6.01 0.03 -3.52
C VAL A 25 -4.65 0.73 -3.57
N GLN A 26 -4.53 1.91 -2.96
CA GLN A 26 -3.26 2.64 -2.88
C GLN A 26 -2.21 1.89 -2.03
N GLY A 27 -2.63 1.28 -0.93
CA GLY A 27 -1.80 0.43 -0.10
C GLY A 27 -1.26 -0.80 -0.84
N LEU A 28 -2.11 -1.46 -1.62
CA LEU A 28 -1.72 -2.58 -2.48
C LEU A 28 -0.73 -2.13 -3.57
N ALA A 29 -1.01 -1.01 -4.24
CA ALA A 29 -0.10 -0.44 -5.22
C ALA A 29 1.27 -0.10 -4.61
N THR A 30 1.30 0.34 -3.36
CA THR A 30 2.55 0.58 -2.61
C THR A 30 3.35 -0.70 -2.45
N ILE A 31 2.72 -1.80 -2.04
CA ILE A 31 3.40 -3.10 -1.89
C ILE A 31 3.97 -3.58 -3.23
N VAL A 32 3.17 -3.52 -4.30
CA VAL A 32 3.61 -3.91 -5.65
C VAL A 32 4.78 -3.04 -6.11
N ALA A 33 4.70 -1.72 -5.92
CA ALA A 33 5.78 -0.80 -6.26
C ALA A 33 7.04 -1.04 -5.44
N SER A 34 6.94 -1.40 -4.16
CA SER A 34 8.08 -1.76 -3.32
C SER A 34 8.86 -2.98 -3.82
N VAL A 35 8.19 -3.88 -4.53
CA VAL A 35 8.82 -5.06 -5.12
C VAL A 35 9.39 -4.77 -6.51
N LEU A 36 8.64 -4.05 -7.35
CA LEU A 36 8.99 -3.87 -8.76
C LEU A 36 9.83 -2.62 -9.05
N PHE A 37 9.74 -1.58 -8.21
CA PHE A 37 10.35 -0.28 -8.47
C PHE A 37 10.77 0.40 -7.17
N LEU A 38 11.95 0.03 -6.64
CA LEU A 38 12.44 0.45 -5.32
C LEU A 38 12.32 1.96 -5.01
N PRO A 39 12.66 2.90 -5.91
CA PRO A 39 12.55 4.33 -5.61
C PRO A 39 11.10 4.79 -5.41
N ALA A 40 10.18 4.32 -6.25
CA ALA A 40 8.75 4.66 -6.14
C ALA A 40 8.10 3.94 -4.95
N GLY A 41 8.49 2.69 -4.68
CA GLY A 41 8.06 1.96 -3.50
C GLY A 41 8.41 2.69 -2.21
N GLY A 42 9.66 3.15 -2.07
CA GLY A 42 10.10 3.97 -0.94
C GLY A 42 9.29 5.26 -0.78
N ALA A 43 9.06 5.99 -1.87
CA ALA A 43 8.25 7.21 -1.85
C ALA A 43 6.78 6.95 -1.45
N LEU A 44 6.19 5.86 -1.94
CA LEU A 44 4.81 5.47 -1.62
C LEU A 44 4.67 4.98 -0.17
N ILE A 45 5.67 4.29 0.38
CA ILE A 45 5.73 3.98 1.82
C ILE A 45 5.71 5.28 2.63
N LEU A 46 6.51 6.27 2.23
CA LEU A 46 6.53 7.56 2.92
C LEU A 46 5.19 8.29 2.83
N ALA A 47 4.51 8.23 1.68
CA ALA A 47 3.15 8.76 1.53
C ALA A 47 2.15 8.08 2.48
N ASN A 48 2.25 6.76 2.68
CA ASN A 48 1.45 6.04 3.67
C ASN A 48 1.80 6.48 5.12
N VAL A 49 3.07 6.72 5.44
CA VAL A 49 3.47 7.24 6.76
C VAL A 49 2.86 8.62 7.01
N ILE A 50 2.92 9.51 6.02
CA ILE A 50 2.30 10.85 6.10
C ILE A 50 0.77 10.73 6.25
N GLY A 51 0.14 9.81 5.51
CA GLY A 51 -1.28 9.52 5.66
C GLY A 51 -1.63 9.03 7.07
N ALA A 52 -0.80 8.17 7.66
CA ALA A 52 -0.99 7.67 9.02
C ALA A 52 -0.82 8.77 10.09
N THR A 53 0.08 9.74 9.89
CA THR A 53 0.27 10.85 10.83
C THR A 53 -0.81 11.93 10.69
N ALA A 54 -1.34 12.11 9.48
CA ALA A 54 -2.37 13.10 9.19
C ALA A 54 -3.81 12.64 9.54
N THR A 55 -4.03 11.32 9.71
CA THR A 55 -5.36 10.75 9.96
C THR A 55 -5.54 10.21 11.38
N ARG A 56 -6.78 9.88 11.78
CA ARG A 56 -7.12 9.32 13.09
C ARG A 56 -7.98 8.06 12.96
N GLY A 57 -8.06 7.28 14.04
CA GLY A 57 -8.91 6.08 14.11
C GLY A 57 -8.50 4.99 13.12
N THR A 58 -9.50 4.33 12.54
CA THR A 58 -9.33 3.19 11.61
C THR A 58 -8.51 3.55 10.38
N THR A 59 -8.65 4.75 9.84
CA THR A 59 -7.91 5.23 8.66
C THR A 59 -6.40 5.29 8.93
N ARG A 60 -6.00 5.75 10.12
CA ARG A 60 -4.60 5.76 10.55
C ARG A 60 -4.03 4.35 10.64
N ALA A 61 -4.81 3.41 11.18
CA ALA A 61 -4.38 2.01 11.29
C ALA A 61 -4.11 1.41 9.90
N LEU A 62 -4.98 1.66 8.92
CA LEU A 62 -4.80 1.17 7.55
C LEU A 62 -3.52 1.70 6.91
N PHE A 63 -3.30 3.02 6.94
CA PHE A 63 -2.08 3.62 6.39
C PHE A 63 -0.81 3.12 7.09
N ALA A 64 -0.85 2.97 8.42
CA ALA A 64 0.28 2.43 9.16
C ALA A 64 0.59 0.97 8.77
N THR A 65 -0.43 0.12 8.63
CA THR A 65 -0.27 -1.26 8.18
C THR A 65 0.37 -1.35 6.79
N PHE A 66 -0.07 -0.51 5.84
CA PHE A 66 0.51 -0.50 4.50
C PHE A 66 1.94 0.04 4.49
N ALA A 67 2.25 1.07 5.28
CA ALA A 67 3.61 1.56 5.44
C ALA A 67 4.55 0.47 5.98
N ILE A 68 4.15 -0.24 7.04
CA ILE A 68 4.94 -1.31 7.65
C ILE A 68 5.12 -2.46 6.66
N THR A 69 4.03 -2.93 6.04
CA THR A 69 4.07 -4.06 5.11
C THR A 69 4.92 -3.74 3.89
N GLY A 70 4.77 -2.54 3.32
CA GLY A 70 5.59 -2.07 2.21
C GLY A 70 7.08 -1.95 2.58
N ALA A 71 7.40 -1.47 3.79
CA ALA A 71 8.77 -1.40 4.27
C ALA A 71 9.40 -2.79 4.44
N VAL A 72 8.67 -3.74 5.01
CA VAL A 72 9.12 -5.14 5.14
C VAL A 72 9.38 -5.75 3.76
N ALA A 73 8.45 -5.60 2.81
CA ALA A 73 8.61 -6.09 1.45
C ALA A 73 9.85 -5.48 0.78
N LEU A 74 10.06 -4.17 0.91
CA LEU A 74 11.20 -3.46 0.34
C LEU A 74 12.53 -3.94 0.94
N VAL A 75 12.57 -4.14 2.27
CA VAL A 75 13.76 -4.71 2.94
C VAL A 75 14.04 -6.13 2.46
N CYS A 76 13.03 -6.98 2.31
CA CYS A 76 13.22 -8.33 1.76
C CYS A 76 13.81 -8.29 0.35
N VAL A 77 13.29 -7.42 -0.53
CA VAL A 77 13.80 -7.26 -1.90
C VAL A 77 15.24 -6.79 -1.90
N LEU A 78 15.59 -5.83 -1.05
CA LEU A 78 16.98 -5.38 -0.89
C LEU A 78 17.89 -6.53 -0.44
N VAL A 79 17.53 -7.24 0.63
CA VAL A 79 18.34 -8.34 1.16
C VAL A 79 18.54 -9.41 0.10
N PHE A 80 17.48 -9.95 -0.50
CA PHE A 80 17.60 -11.00 -1.51
C PHE A 80 18.29 -10.52 -2.80
N GLY A 81 18.01 -9.28 -3.23
CA GLY A 81 18.66 -8.66 -4.38
C GLY A 81 20.16 -8.54 -4.18
N PHE A 82 20.62 -7.99 -3.05
CA PHE A 82 22.05 -7.87 -2.76
C PHE A 82 22.75 -9.23 -2.65
N GLN A 83 22.11 -10.24 -2.04
CA GLN A 83 22.68 -11.59 -1.99
C GLN A 83 22.91 -12.17 -3.39
N SER A 84 21.96 -11.95 -4.32
CA SER A 84 22.10 -12.41 -5.71
C SER A 84 23.23 -11.71 -6.45
N SER A 85 23.36 -10.38 -6.31
CA SER A 85 24.44 -9.61 -6.94
C SER A 85 25.82 -10.04 -6.46
N VAL A 86 26.01 -10.20 -5.15
CA VAL A 86 27.29 -10.63 -4.57
C VAL A 86 27.66 -12.04 -5.04
N THR A 87 26.69 -12.96 -5.10
CA THR A 87 26.94 -14.32 -5.59
C THR A 87 27.37 -14.33 -7.05
N GLN A 88 26.77 -13.49 -7.88
CA GLN A 88 27.10 -13.38 -9.29
C GLN A 88 28.50 -12.77 -9.51
N GLU A 89 28.87 -11.73 -8.78
CA GLU A 89 30.21 -11.12 -8.85
C GLU A 89 31.32 -12.12 -8.47
N VAL A 90 31.12 -12.90 -7.40
CA VAL A 90 32.10 -13.93 -6.97
C VAL A 90 32.26 -15.03 -8.02
N SER A 91 31.19 -15.40 -8.73
CA SER A 91 31.25 -16.39 -9.81
C SER A 91 32.06 -15.89 -11.01
N VAL A 92 31.94 -14.60 -11.37
CA VAL A 92 32.67 -14.02 -12.52
C VAL A 92 34.16 -13.90 -12.23
N VAL A 93 34.55 -13.57 -10.99
CA VAL A 93 35.97 -13.42 -10.61
C VAL A 93 36.71 -14.76 -10.53
N ARG A 94 36.01 -15.88 -10.35
CA ARG A 94 36.61 -17.23 -10.25
C ARG A 94 36.73 -17.97 -11.60
N GLN A 95 36.21 -17.40 -12.69
CA GLN A 95 36.35 -17.95 -14.05
C GLN A 95 37.54 -17.33 -14.77
#